data_AF-A0A940TSI6-F1
#
_entry.id   AF-A0A940TSI6-F1
#
_cell.length_a   1.000
_cell.length_b   1.000
_cell.length_c   1.000
_cell.angle_alpha   90.00
_cell.angle_beta   90.00
_cell.angle_gamma   90.00
#
_symmetry.space_group_name_H-M   'P 1'
#
loop_
_entity.id
_entity.type
_entity.pdbx_description
1 polymer ?
#
loop_
_entity_poly.entity_id
_entity_poly.type
_entity_poly.pdbx_seq_one_letter_code
_entity_poly.pdbx_strand_id
1 'polypeptide(L)'
;AISGLNIFPKLGERTGILIGGILGIIVAIIFPTLLDYEHFLLFIGAMFCPLFGIVLVDYFFIRRGGIDLKNLYKRGGNYWFWKGINPLAILAWAIGFAIYLGFSPMLMEKVLGVKAYFPWPLGSSLPSMIAAGLAYWVLGLRREKKRFSFSPVTSTH
;
A
#
# COMPACT_ATOMS: atom_id res chain seq x y z
N ALA A 1 14.99 9.93 3.77
CA ALA A 1 16.01 10.67 2.99
C ALA A 1 16.14 10.14 1.57
N ILE A 2 16.46 8.85 1.38
CA ILE A 2 16.80 8.26 0.07
C ILE A 2 15.63 8.28 -0.94
N SER A 3 14.39 8.00 -0.51
CA SER A 3 13.21 8.03 -1.40
C SER A 3 12.83 9.44 -1.89
N GLY A 4 13.08 10.48 -1.09
CA GLY A 4 12.81 11.87 -1.47
C GLY A 4 13.81 12.40 -2.52
N LEU A 5 15.07 11.97 -2.40
CA LEU A 5 16.14 12.27 -3.36
C LEU A 5 15.91 11.63 -4.73
N ASN A 6 15.19 10.51 -4.78
CA ASN A 6 14.86 9.83 -6.05
C ASN A 6 13.72 10.51 -6.83
N ILE A 7 12.85 11.26 -6.15
CA ILE A 7 11.75 12.01 -6.78
C ILE A 7 12.17 13.46 -7.05
N PHE A 8 12.93 14.06 -6.14
CA PHE A 8 13.45 15.43 -6.26
C PHE A 8 14.97 15.44 -6.02
N PRO A 9 15.78 15.09 -7.05
CA PRO A 9 17.25 15.02 -6.93
C PRO A 9 17.92 16.37 -6.64
N LYS A 10 17.16 17.48 -6.66
CA LYS A 10 17.65 18.83 -6.36
C LYS A 10 17.64 19.18 -4.86
N LEU A 11 16.99 18.38 -4.01
CA LEU A 11 17.05 18.58 -2.56
C LEU A 11 18.34 17.93 -2.04
N GLY A 12 19.21 18.68 -1.36
CA GLY A 12 20.42 18.11 -0.78
C GLY A 12 20.09 17.07 0.31
N GLU A 13 20.91 16.02 0.42
CA GLU A 13 20.73 14.95 1.41
C GLU A 13 20.56 15.48 2.84
N ARG A 14 21.34 16.52 3.20
CA ARG A 14 21.27 17.20 4.49
C ARG A 14 19.92 17.89 4.73
N THR A 15 19.36 18.55 3.72
CA THR A 15 18.05 19.19 3.79
C THR A 15 16.94 18.17 3.95
N GLY A 16 17.04 17.01 3.28
CA GLY A 16 16.09 15.91 3.44
C GLY A 16 16.10 15.30 4.84
N ILE A 17 17.28 15.18 5.47
CA ILE A 17 17.42 14.73 6.86
C ILE A 17 16.81 15.77 7.81
N LEU A 18 17.11 17.07 7.60
CA LEU A 18 16.60 18.15 8.45
C LEU A 18 15.07 18.24 8.41
N ILE A 19 14.48 18.19 7.22
CA ILE A 19 13.01 18.22 7.04
C ILE A 19 12.37 16.99 7.70
N GLY A 20 12.96 15.80 7.49
CA GLY A 20 12.47 14.58 8.13
C GLY A 20 12.53 14.65 9.66
N GLY A 21 13.61 15.19 10.21
CA GLY A 21 13.77 15.41 11.65
C GLY A 21 12.75 16.41 12.21
N ILE A 22 12.58 17.56 11.56
CA ILE A 22 11.61 18.58 11.96
C ILE A 22 10.18 18.04 11.90
N LEU A 23 9.81 17.34 10.82
CA LEU A 23 8.51 16.69 10.72
C LEU A 23 8.30 15.65 11.84
N GLY A 24 9.32 14.85 12.14
CA GLY A 24 9.28 13.89 13.25
C GLY A 24 9.04 14.56 14.60
N ILE A 25 9.70 15.68 14.87
CA ILE A 25 9.52 16.47 16.10
C ILE A 25 8.11 17.07 16.15
N ILE A 26 7.62 17.64 15.05
CA ILE A 26 6.26 18.19 14.97
C ILE A 26 5.22 17.10 15.25
N VAL A 27 5.38 15.91 14.67
CA VAL A 27 4.50 14.77 14.94
C VAL A 27 4.56 14.39 16.43
N ALA A 28 5.76 14.32 17.03
CA ALA A 28 5.91 14.01 18.46
C ALA A 28 5.21 15.04 19.37
N ILE A 29 5.18 16.32 18.99
CA ILE A 29 4.49 17.38 19.74
C ILE A 29 2.96 17.30 19.55
N ILE A 30 2.47 16.90 18.38
CA ILE A 30 1.03 16.82 18.07
C ILE A 30 0.36 15.63 18.76
N PHE A 31 1.09 14.53 19.02
CA PHE A 31 0.56 13.34 19.70
C PHE A 31 1.22 13.15 21.09
N PRO A 32 1.00 14.05 22.06
CA PRO A 32 1.71 14.02 23.34
C PRO A 32 1.18 12.94 24.30
N THR A 33 -0.03 12.39 24.05
CA THR A 33 -0.65 11.38 24.90
C THR A 33 -0.46 9.97 24.35
N LEU A 34 -0.43 8.97 25.24
CA LEU A 34 -0.32 7.55 24.84
C LEU A 34 -1.47 7.11 23.90
N LEU A 35 -2.69 7.62 24.14
CA LEU A 35 -3.85 7.34 23.29
C LEU A 35 -3.69 7.94 21.89
N ASP A 36 -3.20 9.17 21.80
CA ASP A 36 -2.94 9.84 20.53
C ASP A 36 -1.87 9.13 19.70
N TYR A 37 -0.83 8.63 20.36
CA TYR A 37 0.18 7.78 19.73
C TYR A 37 -0.44 6.47 19.22
N GLU A 38 -1.26 5.78 20.00
CA GLU A 38 -1.96 4.56 19.57
C GLU A 38 -2.83 4.80 18.33
N HIS A 39 -3.59 5.91 18.29
CA HIS A 39 -4.36 6.29 17.11
C HIS A 39 -3.48 6.52 15.87
N PHE A 40 -2.32 7.15 16.04
CA PHE A 40 -1.36 7.35 14.96
C PHE A 40 -0.81 6.01 14.43
N LEU A 41 -0.49 5.07 15.33
CA LEU A 41 -0.03 3.72 14.94
C LEU A 41 -1.13 2.96 14.21
N LEU A 42 -2.37 3.03 14.69
CA LEU A 42 -3.52 2.41 14.04
C LEU A 42 -3.77 3.01 12.66
N PHE A 43 -3.61 4.33 12.50
CA PHE A 43 -3.76 5.00 11.22
C PHE A 43 -2.70 4.56 10.20
N ILE A 44 -1.44 4.52 10.62
CA ILE A 44 -0.34 4.00 9.80
C ILE A 44 -0.59 2.53 9.45
N GLY A 45 -0.97 1.71 10.42
CA GLY A 45 -1.33 0.31 10.22
C GLY A 45 -2.45 0.15 9.20
N ALA A 46 -3.47 1.00 9.25
CA ALA A 46 -4.58 1.00 8.31
C ALA A 46 -4.14 1.22 6.85
N MET A 47 -3.09 2.02 6.62
CA MET A 47 -2.57 2.29 5.29
C MET A 47 -1.64 1.17 4.79
N PHE A 48 -0.79 0.64 5.67
CA PHE A 48 0.23 -0.34 5.31
C PHE A 48 -0.30 -1.78 5.22
N CYS A 49 -1.18 -2.20 6.14
CA CYS A 49 -1.75 -3.57 6.13
C CYS A 49 -2.42 -3.96 4.79
N PRO A 50 -3.35 -3.16 4.21
CA PRO A 50 -3.95 -3.51 2.93
C PRO A 50 -2.95 -3.45 1.78
N LEU A 51 -1.94 -2.57 1.86
CA LEU A 51 -0.86 -2.51 0.86
C LEU A 51 -0.05 -3.81 0.84
N PHE A 52 0.33 -4.34 2.01
CA PHE A 52 1.01 -5.63 2.10
C PHE A 52 0.17 -6.77 1.52
N GLY A 53 -1.14 -6.78 1.76
CA GLY A 53 -2.06 -7.78 1.20
C GLY A 53 -2.08 -7.77 -0.33
N ILE A 54 -2.10 -6.58 -0.94
CA ILE A 54 -2.05 -6.42 -2.39
C ILE A 54 -0.70 -6.90 -2.94
N VAL A 55 0.41 -6.52 -2.31
CA VAL A 55 1.76 -6.92 -2.75
C VAL A 55 1.95 -8.44 -2.65
N LEU A 56 1.49 -9.07 -1.57
CA LEU A 56 1.54 -10.52 -1.39
C LEU A 56 0.76 -11.23 -2.49
N VAL A 57 -0.46 -10.76 -2.79
CA VAL A 57 -1.29 -11.36 -3.85
C VAL A 57 -0.69 -11.14 -5.23
N ASP A 58 -0.18 -9.93 -5.52
CA ASP A 58 0.47 -9.63 -6.79
C ASP A 58 1.69 -10.54 -7.02
N TYR A 59 2.51 -10.73 -5.99
CA TYR A 59 3.73 -11.52 -6.09
C TYR A 59 3.47 -13.03 -6.13
N PHE A 60 2.71 -13.57 -5.18
CA PHE A 60 2.55 -15.02 -5.02
C PHE A 60 1.47 -15.62 -5.93
N PHE A 61 0.32 -14.95 -6.10
CA PHE A 61 -0.82 -15.53 -6.80
C PHE A 61 -0.87 -15.15 -8.28
N ILE A 62 -0.67 -13.87 -8.58
CA ILE A 62 -0.73 -13.35 -9.95
C ILE A 62 0.58 -13.67 -10.67
N ARG A 63 1.71 -13.22 -10.12
CA ARG A 63 3.03 -13.37 -10.78
C ARG A 63 3.73 -14.69 -10.49
N ARG A 64 3.25 -15.47 -9.53
CA ARG A 64 3.83 -16.77 -9.12
C ARG A 64 5.35 -16.68 -8.87
N GLY A 65 5.80 -15.58 -8.28
CA GLY A 65 7.22 -15.31 -7.98
C GLY A 65 8.04 -14.73 -9.15
N GLY A 66 7.47 -14.61 -10.36
CA GLY A 66 8.17 -14.09 -11.53
C GLY A 66 8.07 -12.58 -11.69
N ILE A 67 9.18 -11.86 -11.47
CA ILE A 67 9.28 -10.42 -11.77
C ILE A 67 10.25 -10.21 -12.93
N ASP A 68 9.73 -9.72 -14.05
CA ASP A 68 10.55 -9.24 -15.16
C ASP A 68 11.14 -7.85 -14.86
N LEU A 69 12.39 -7.84 -14.38
CA LEU A 69 13.17 -6.63 -14.09
C LEU A 69 13.36 -5.74 -15.31
N LYS A 70 13.49 -6.30 -16.52
CA LYS A 70 13.71 -5.50 -17.75
C LYS A 70 12.50 -4.64 -18.07
N ASN A 71 11.30 -5.17 -17.81
CA ASN A 71 10.06 -4.41 -18.01
C ASN A 71 9.71 -3.50 -16.82
N LEU A 72 10.28 -3.74 -15.63
CA LEU A 72 10.04 -2.91 -14.43
C LEU A 72 10.61 -1.50 -14.58
N TYR A 73 11.78 -1.36 -15.20
CA TYR A 73 12.44 -0.06 -15.41
C TYR A 73 12.02 0.63 -16.73
N LYS A 74 11.25 -0.04 -17.60
CA LYS A 74 10.81 0.53 -18.88
C LYS A 74 9.54 1.38 -18.71
N ARG A 75 9.64 2.68 -19.04
CA ARG A 75 8.46 3.53 -19.26
C ARG A 75 7.63 2.93 -20.40
N GLY A 76 6.36 2.62 -20.14
CA GLY A 76 5.47 1.93 -21.09
C GLY A 76 5.49 0.39 -21.03
N GLY A 77 6.32 -0.21 -20.17
CA GLY A 77 6.33 -1.67 -19.95
C GLY A 77 5.06 -2.21 -19.28
N ASN A 78 5.02 -3.52 -19.05
CA ASN A 78 3.86 -4.18 -18.40
C ASN A 78 3.54 -3.65 -16.98
N TYR A 79 4.49 -2.96 -16.34
CA TYR A 79 4.33 -2.33 -15.02
C TYR A 79 3.94 -0.84 -15.08
N TRP A 80 3.86 -0.23 -16.27
CA TRP A 80 3.51 1.17 -16.44
C TRP A 80 1.99 1.44 -16.42
N PHE A 81 1.16 0.39 -16.34
CA PHE A 81 -0.30 0.43 -16.22
C PHE A 81 -0.98 1.62 -16.96
N TRP A 82 -1.67 2.51 -16.25
CA TRP A 82 -2.25 3.74 -16.80
C TRP A 82 -1.40 4.94 -16.33
N LYS A 83 -0.51 5.43 -17.20
CA LYS A 83 0.42 6.55 -16.91
C LYS A 83 1.32 6.34 -15.66
N GLY A 84 1.64 5.09 -15.34
CA GLY A 84 2.43 4.71 -14.16
C GLY A 84 1.61 4.29 -12.94
N ILE A 85 0.28 4.34 -13.01
CA ILE A 85 -0.61 4.04 -11.87
C ILE A 85 -1.50 2.83 -12.18
N ASN A 86 -1.65 1.92 -11.22
CA ASN A 86 -2.61 0.82 -11.27
C ASN A 86 -3.91 1.20 -10.51
N PRO A 87 -4.97 1.69 -11.20
CA PRO A 87 -6.20 2.11 -10.53
C PRO A 87 -6.92 0.95 -9.81
N LEU A 88 -6.71 -0.30 -10.25
CA LEU A 88 -7.28 -1.47 -9.57
C LEU A 88 -6.59 -1.73 -8.23
N ALA A 89 -5.28 -1.51 -8.16
CA ALA A 89 -4.54 -1.60 -6.89
C ALA A 89 -5.00 -0.50 -5.93
N ILE A 90 -5.23 0.72 -6.42
CA ILE A 90 -5.77 1.82 -5.61
C ILE A 90 -7.17 1.47 -5.09
N LEU A 91 -8.03 0.92 -5.94
CA LEU A 91 -9.39 0.54 -5.53
C LEU A 91 -9.37 -0.59 -4.49
N ALA A 92 -8.57 -1.63 -4.71
CA ALA A 92 -8.41 -2.72 -3.75
C ALA A 92 -7.85 -2.23 -2.41
N TRP A 93 -6.92 -1.27 -2.46
CA TRP A 93 -6.36 -0.64 -1.27
C TRP A 93 -7.40 0.17 -0.51
N ALA A 94 -8.21 0.97 -1.22
CA ALA A 94 -9.29 1.75 -0.62
C ALA A 94 -10.34 0.85 0.06
N ILE A 95 -10.68 -0.29 -0.54
CA ILE A 95 -11.56 -1.31 0.06
C ILE A 95 -10.93 -1.87 1.33
N GLY A 96 -9.65 -2.26 1.28
CA GLY A 96 -8.90 -2.75 2.43
C GLY A 96 -8.83 -1.74 3.57
N PHE A 97 -8.62 -0.47 3.25
CA PHE A 97 -8.60 0.63 4.21
C PHE A 97 -9.96 0.85 4.87
N ALA A 98 -11.04 0.85 4.08
CA ALA A 98 -12.40 0.96 4.60
C ALA A 98 -12.76 -0.19 5.56
N ILE A 99 -12.31 -1.40 5.24
CA ILE A 99 -12.48 -2.57 6.11
C ILE A 99 -11.67 -2.41 7.38
N TYR A 100 -10.41 -1.97 7.31
CA TYR A 100 -9.59 -1.71 8.50
C TYR A 100 -10.27 -0.71 9.43
N LEU A 101 -10.83 0.38 8.88
CA LEU A 101 -11.58 1.37 9.64
C LEU A 101 -12.80 0.74 10.33
N GLY A 102 -13.60 -0.05 9.61
CA GLY A 102 -14.77 -0.72 10.20
C GLY A 102 -14.44 -1.69 11.33
N PHE A 103 -13.25 -2.31 11.30
CA PHE A 103 -12.77 -3.21 12.35
C PHE A 103 -12.00 -2.51 13.49
N SER A 104 -11.67 -1.23 13.35
CA SER A 104 -10.96 -0.47 14.37
C SER A 104 -11.87 0.63 14.95
N PRO A 105 -12.66 0.32 16.01
CA PRO A 105 -13.62 1.27 16.57
C PRO A 105 -12.99 2.60 17.01
N MET A 106 -11.78 2.56 17.58
CA MET A 106 -11.01 3.76 17.94
C MET A 106 -10.63 4.62 16.74
N LEU A 107 -10.26 4.00 15.61
CA LEU A 107 -9.90 4.73 14.40
C LEU A 107 -11.15 5.24 13.67
N MET A 108 -12.23 4.46 13.66
CA MET A 108 -13.51 4.82 13.08
C MET A 108 -14.14 6.03 13.78
N GLU A 109 -14.11 6.07 15.11
CA GLU A 109 -14.60 7.23 15.87
C GLU A 109 -13.77 8.48 15.55
N LYS A 110 -12.44 8.37 15.50
CA LYS A 110 -11.54 9.51 15.24
C LYS A 110 -11.60 10.02 13.80
N VAL A 111 -11.81 9.13 12.80
CA VAL A 111 -11.79 9.48 11.37
C VAL A 111 -13.20 9.78 10.82
N LEU A 112 -14.20 9.00 11.21
CA LEU A 112 -15.57 9.07 10.66
C LEU A 112 -16.59 9.61 11.67
N GLY A 113 -16.25 9.74 12.96
CA GLY A 113 -17.19 10.19 13.99
C GLY A 113 -18.30 9.19 14.34
N VAL A 114 -18.18 7.95 13.85
CA VAL A 114 -19.20 6.90 14.03
C VAL A 114 -18.76 5.93 15.12
N LYS A 115 -19.60 5.76 16.15
CA LYS A 115 -19.40 4.78 17.22
C LYS A 115 -20.01 3.44 16.84
N ALA A 116 -19.24 2.61 16.13
CA ALA A 116 -19.59 1.22 15.88
C ALA A 116 -18.68 0.31 16.71
N TYR A 117 -19.26 -0.41 17.67
CA TYR A 117 -18.55 -1.42 18.44
C TYR A 117 -18.66 -2.76 17.71
N PHE A 118 -17.62 -3.12 16.96
CA PHE A 118 -17.46 -4.48 16.46
C PHE A 118 -16.42 -5.20 17.33
N PRO A 119 -16.82 -5.95 18.37
CA PRO A 119 -15.89 -6.60 19.29
C PRO A 119 -15.30 -7.84 18.61
N TRP A 120 -14.22 -7.67 17.85
CA TRP A 120 -13.44 -8.77 17.31
C TRP A 120 -12.04 -8.85 17.94
N PRO A 121 -11.69 -9.98 18.57
CA PRO A 121 -10.39 -10.15 19.25
C PRO A 121 -9.20 -10.29 18.29
N LEU A 122 -9.43 -10.40 16.97
CA LEU A 122 -8.39 -10.66 15.98
C LEU A 122 -7.62 -9.39 15.51
N GLY A 123 -8.01 -8.20 15.97
CA GLY A 123 -7.49 -6.93 15.46
C GLY A 123 -7.94 -6.61 14.03
N SER A 124 -7.69 -5.38 13.57
CA SER A 124 -8.14 -4.88 12.25
C SER A 124 -7.19 -5.20 11.09
N SER A 125 -5.94 -5.55 11.37
CA SER A 125 -4.87 -5.73 10.37
C SER A 125 -5.07 -6.96 9.47
N LEU A 126 -5.34 -8.13 10.04
CA LEU A 126 -5.48 -9.38 9.27
C LEU A 126 -6.72 -9.36 8.35
N PRO A 127 -7.93 -8.97 8.82
CA PRO A 127 -9.10 -8.90 7.96
C PRO A 127 -8.93 -7.90 6.81
N SER A 128 -8.34 -6.73 7.07
CA SER A 128 -8.05 -5.72 6.06
C SER A 128 -7.07 -6.22 4.99
N MET A 129 -5.99 -6.87 5.41
CA MET A 129 -4.97 -7.40 4.51
C MET A 129 -5.54 -8.48 3.59
N ILE A 130 -6.30 -9.43 4.16
CA ILE A 130 -6.95 -10.51 3.40
C ILE A 130 -7.99 -9.91 2.44
N ALA A 131 -8.82 -8.99 2.89
CA ALA A 131 -9.84 -8.39 2.05
C ALA A 131 -9.26 -7.56 0.90
N ALA A 132 -8.21 -6.77 1.16
CA ALA A 132 -7.50 -6.02 0.11
C ALA A 132 -6.87 -6.96 -0.92
N GLY A 133 -6.22 -8.03 -0.45
CA GLY A 133 -5.62 -9.05 -1.29
C GLY A 133 -6.68 -9.76 -2.15
N LEU A 134 -7.79 -10.20 -1.56
CA LEU A 134 -8.89 -10.85 -2.28
C LEU A 134 -9.55 -9.90 -3.28
N ALA A 135 -9.80 -8.65 -2.91
CA ALA A 135 -10.34 -7.64 -3.81
C ALA A 135 -9.39 -7.43 -5.01
N TYR A 136 -8.09 -7.31 -4.75
CA TYR A 136 -7.09 -7.19 -5.81
C TYR A 136 -7.01 -8.43 -6.69
N TRP A 137 -7.09 -9.63 -6.11
CA TRP A 137 -7.10 -10.88 -6.85
C TRP A 137 -8.31 -10.99 -7.78
N VAL A 138 -9.52 -10.76 -7.26
CA VAL A 138 -10.78 -10.78 -8.03
C VAL A 138 -10.75 -9.76 -9.17
N LEU A 139 -10.25 -8.55 -8.90
CA LEU A 139 -10.10 -7.50 -9.91
C LEU A 139 -8.98 -7.82 -10.93
N GLY A 140 -7.91 -8.46 -10.47
CA GLY A 140 -6.73 -8.84 -11.26
C GLY A 140 -6.99 -9.99 -12.23
N LEU A 141 -7.82 -10.98 -11.84
CA LEU A 141 -8.23 -12.11 -12.69
C LEU A 141 -8.90 -11.66 -14.01
N ARG A 142 -9.57 -10.49 -14.00
CA ARG A 142 -10.22 -9.95 -15.22
C ARG A 142 -9.23 -9.39 -16.25
N ARG A 143 -7.96 -9.16 -15.89
CA ARG A 143 -6.96 -8.53 -16.76
C ARG A 143 -5.90 -9.48 -17.33
N GLU A 144 -5.66 -10.64 -16.70
CA GLU A 144 -4.62 -11.58 -17.16
C GLU A 144 -4.91 -12.22 -18.51
N LYS A 145 -6.18 -12.48 -18.86
CA LYS A 145 -6.55 -13.11 -20.14
C LYS A 145 -6.13 -12.35 -21.39
N LYS A 146 -5.80 -11.06 -21.30
CA LYS A 146 -5.40 -10.24 -22.47
C LYS A 146 -3.91 -9.92 -22.56
N ARG A 147 -3.07 -10.26 -21.55
CA ARG A 147 -1.72 -9.66 -21.46
C ARG A 147 -0.55 -10.61 -21.20
N PHE A 148 -0.83 -11.87 -20.85
CA PHE A 148 0.16 -12.95 -20.85
C PHE A 148 0.05 -13.82 -22.12
N SER A 149 -0.17 -13.21 -23.29
CA SER A 149 0.20 -13.87 -24.55
C SER A 149 1.71 -13.88 -24.61
N PHE A 150 2.28 -15.01 -24.19
CA PHE A 150 3.66 -15.45 -24.37
C PHE A 150 4.40 -14.66 -25.45
N SER A 151 5.42 -13.90 -25.05
CA SER A 151 6.60 -13.79 -25.91
C SER A 151 7.54 -14.88 -25.40
N PRO A 152 7.77 -15.96 -26.18
CA PRO A 152 8.69 -17.00 -25.78
C PRO A 152 10.06 -16.35 -25.54
N VAL A 153 10.70 -16.75 -24.45
CA VAL A 153 12.10 -16.40 -24.19
C VAL A 153 12.91 -17.07 -25.30
N THR A 154 13.18 -16.34 -26.38
CA THR A 154 14.15 -16.78 -27.37
C THR A 154 15.52 -16.65 -26.72
N SER A 155 16.06 -17.80 -26.29
CA SER A 155 17.49 -17.95 -26.09
C SER A 155 18.19 -17.69 -27.41
N THR A 156 19.06 -16.69 -27.47
CA THR A 156 20.06 -16.60 -28.53
C THR A 156 21.39 -16.34 -27.87
N HIS A 157 22.19 -17.42 -27.87
CA HIS A 157 23.64 -17.57 -27.91
C HIS A 157 24.51 -16.32 -27.74
#